data_AF-A0A0S4LC15-F1
#
_entry.id   AF-A0A0S4LC15-F1
#
_cell.length_a   1.000
_cell.length_b   1.000
_cell.length_c   1.000
_cell.angle_alpha   90.00
_cell.angle_beta   90.00
_cell.angle_gamma   90.00
#
_symmetry.space_group_name_H-M   'P 1'
#
loop_
_entity.id
_entity.type
_entity.pdbx_description
1 polymer ?
#
loop_
_entity_poly.entity_id
_entity_poly.type
_entity_poly.pdbx_seq_one_letter_code
_entity_poly.pdbx_strand_id
1 'polypeptide(L)'
;MIDTSGRRCEQRTSHGDQAIALIVRGLLLCIVMAGISGCIAPEAIDLGSYDPAHDQKAIARYYSNQAMAMREKSNAQATAAARYEALFGAEADLVSGAKSLAHYYEQTALELERVAQAHAAVARSTRTPAAVP
;
A
#
# COMPACT_ATOMS: atom_id res chain seq x y z
N MET A 1 25.76 -7.22 -72.66
CA MET A 1 26.89 -7.10 -71.70
C MET A 1 26.26 -6.71 -70.37
N ILE A 2 25.85 -7.71 -69.56
CA ILE A 2 26.39 -8.07 -68.22
C ILE A 2 26.01 -6.99 -67.17
N ASP A 3 25.30 -7.20 -66.05
CA ASP A 3 25.27 -8.31 -65.08
C ASP A 3 24.00 -8.27 -64.18
N THR A 4 23.61 -9.43 -63.67
CA THR A 4 22.63 -9.70 -62.60
C THR A 4 23.32 -9.83 -61.24
N SER A 5 23.10 -8.92 -60.29
CA SER A 5 23.39 -9.19 -58.86
C SER A 5 22.64 -8.17 -57.99
N GLY A 6 21.65 -8.53 -57.18
CA GLY A 6 21.76 -9.48 -56.08
C GLY A 6 22.09 -8.71 -54.79
N ARG A 7 21.14 -8.68 -53.84
CA ARG A 7 21.23 -8.43 -52.38
C ARG A 7 19.90 -7.86 -51.88
N ARG A 8 18.88 -8.69 -51.60
CA ARG A 8 18.68 -9.38 -50.31
C ARG A 8 19.18 -8.50 -49.15
N CYS A 9 18.31 -7.62 -48.65
CA CYS A 9 18.46 -7.04 -47.32
C CYS A 9 18.36 -8.19 -46.30
N GLU A 10 19.53 -8.74 -46.01
CA GLU A 10 19.75 -9.77 -45.01
C GLU A 10 19.41 -9.16 -43.65
N GLN A 11 18.29 -9.61 -43.12
CA GLN A 11 17.77 -9.30 -41.81
C GLN A 11 18.72 -9.88 -40.77
N ARG A 12 19.74 -9.10 -40.39
CA ARG A 12 20.62 -9.39 -39.27
C ARG A 12 19.82 -9.18 -37.99
N THR A 13 19.05 -10.20 -37.59
CA THR A 13 18.51 -10.26 -36.23
C THR A 13 19.70 -10.33 -35.29
N SER A 14 19.96 -9.21 -34.62
CA SER A 14 21.00 -9.04 -33.63
C SER A 14 20.76 -10.04 -32.50
N HIS A 15 21.80 -10.81 -32.16
CA HIS A 15 21.79 -11.79 -31.07
C HIS A 15 21.35 -11.16 -29.72
N GLY A 16 21.50 -9.84 -29.59
CA GLY A 16 21.02 -9.06 -28.44
C GLY A 16 19.49 -8.98 -28.31
N ASP A 17 18.75 -8.99 -29.43
CA ASP A 17 17.28 -8.89 -29.40
C ASP A 17 16.64 -10.19 -28.89
N GLN A 18 17.28 -11.34 -29.16
CA GLN A 18 16.84 -12.64 -28.65
C GLN A 18 17.10 -12.77 -27.13
N ALA A 19 18.23 -12.25 -26.64
CA ALA A 19 18.54 -12.24 -25.22
C ALA A 19 17.55 -11.35 -24.43
N ILE A 20 17.23 -10.16 -24.96
CA ILE A 20 16.25 -9.24 -24.36
C ILE A 20 14.86 -9.87 -24.34
N ALA A 21 14.43 -10.51 -25.42
CA ALA A 21 13.14 -11.20 -25.48
C ALA A 21 13.04 -12.35 -24.46
N LEU A 22 14.12 -13.09 -24.23
CA LEU A 22 14.17 -14.17 -23.23
C LEU A 22 14.14 -13.63 -21.80
N ILE A 23 14.83 -12.52 -21.51
CA ILE A 23 14.82 -11.87 -20.19
C ILE A 23 13.45 -11.31 -19.87
N VAL A 24 12.81 -10.60 -20.81
CA VAL A 24 11.47 -10.03 -20.63
C VAL A 24 10.44 -11.14 -20.42
N ARG A 25 10.52 -12.24 -21.18
CA ARG A 25 9.59 -13.37 -21.07
C ARG A 25 9.77 -14.14 -19.76
N GLY A 26 11.02 -14.28 -19.28
CA GLY A 26 11.32 -14.85 -17.97
C GLY A 26 10.81 -13.98 -16.82
N LEU A 27 11.00 -12.66 -16.90
CA LEU A 27 10.51 -11.71 -15.90
C LEU A 27 8.97 -11.70 -15.85
N LEU A 28 8.30 -11.75 -17.00
CA LEU A 28 6.84 -11.81 -17.09
C LEU A 28 6.28 -13.08 -16.43
N LEU A 29 6.95 -14.23 -16.62
CA LEU A 29 6.56 -15.50 -16.01
C LEU A 29 6.70 -15.46 -14.48
N CYS A 30 7.76 -14.84 -13.96
CA CYS A 30 7.97 -14.66 -12.52
C CYS A 30 6.89 -13.76 -11.89
N ILE A 31 6.49 -12.70 -12.57
CA ILE A 31 5.43 -11.79 -12.10
C ILE A 31 4.07 -12.51 -12.04
N VAL A 32 3.77 -13.36 -13.03
CA VAL A 32 2.52 -14.15 -13.05
C VAL A 32 2.49 -15.20 -11.93
N MET A 33 3.60 -15.88 -11.66
CA MET A 33 3.65 -16.89 -10.59
C MET A 33 3.63 -16.30 -9.18
N ALA A 34 4.12 -15.06 -9.00
CA ALA A 34 4.05 -14.36 -7.71
C ALA A 34 2.63 -13.88 -7.34
N GLY A 35 1.71 -13.80 -8.31
CA GLY A 35 0.32 -13.35 -8.10
C GLY A 35 -0.62 -14.40 -7.47
N ILE A 36 -0.18 -15.64 -7.29
CA ILE A 36 -1.04 -16.77 -6.85
C ILE A 36 -0.77 -17.19 -5.39
N SER A 37 0.21 -16.59 -4.71
CA SER A 37 0.49 -16.90 -3.29
C SER A 37 -0.16 -15.86 -2.39
N GLY A 38 -1.44 -16.06 -2.08
CA GLY A 38 -2.18 -15.12 -1.24
C GLY A 38 -3.58 -15.57 -0.84
N CYS A 39 -3.73 -16.78 -0.29
CA CYS A 39 -4.90 -17.12 0.52
C CYS A 39 -4.44 -17.71 1.85
N ILE A 40 -3.92 -16.86 2.75
CA ILE A 40 -4.10 -17.13 4.17
C ILE A 40 -5.59 -16.93 4.41
N ALA A 41 -6.32 -18.02 4.61
CA ALA A 41 -7.69 -17.95 5.06
C ALA A 41 -7.71 -17.16 6.39
N PRO A 42 -8.53 -16.11 6.52
CA PRO A 42 -8.72 -15.47 7.81
C PRO A 42 -9.22 -16.53 8.81
N GLU A 43 -8.74 -16.46 10.06
CA GLU A 43 -9.26 -17.28 11.16
C GLU A 43 -10.78 -17.37 11.07
N ALA A 44 -11.30 -18.60 11.10
CA ALA A 44 -12.74 -18.84 11.08
C ALA A 44 -13.34 -18.13 12.29
N ILE A 45 -14.18 -17.12 12.04
CA ILE A 45 -14.96 -16.44 13.07
C ILE A 45 -15.89 -17.50 13.67
N ASP A 46 -15.73 -17.80 14.94
CA ASP A 46 -16.64 -18.67 15.69
C ASP A 46 -17.98 -17.95 15.84
N LEU A 47 -18.89 -18.20 14.89
CA LEU A 47 -20.26 -17.67 14.87
C LEU A 47 -21.13 -18.24 16.01
N GLY A 48 -20.62 -19.20 16.80
CA GLY A 48 -21.34 -19.84 17.90
C GLY A 48 -21.37 -19.03 19.20
N SER A 49 -20.52 -18.00 19.35
CA SER A 49 -20.43 -17.18 20.55
C SER A 49 -20.42 -15.70 20.19
N TYR A 50 -21.57 -15.03 20.32
CA TYR A 50 -21.64 -13.57 20.24
C TYR A 50 -20.99 -12.99 21.51
N ASP A 51 -19.70 -12.65 21.42
CA ASP A 51 -19.00 -11.84 22.44
C ASP A 51 -18.82 -10.40 21.92
N PRO A 52 -19.68 -9.45 22.32
CA PRO A 52 -19.53 -8.05 21.95
C PRO A 52 -18.17 -7.46 22.29
N ALA A 53 -17.49 -7.93 23.35
CA ALA A 53 -16.18 -7.40 23.72
C ALA A 53 -15.10 -7.81 22.70
N HIS A 54 -15.20 -9.03 22.17
CA HIS A 54 -14.31 -9.53 21.13
C HIS A 54 -14.43 -8.69 19.85
N ASP A 55 -15.66 -8.45 19.40
CA ASP A 55 -15.94 -7.63 18.21
C ASP A 55 -15.41 -6.21 18.36
N GLN A 56 -15.67 -5.56 19.51
CA GLN A 56 -15.19 -4.20 19.77
C GLN A 56 -13.66 -4.11 19.78
N LYS A 57 -12.97 -5.14 20.27
CA LYS A 57 -11.50 -5.22 20.22
C LYS A 57 -10.98 -5.39 18.79
N ALA A 58 -11.65 -6.20 17.97
CA ALA A 58 -11.30 -6.37 16.56
C ALA A 58 -11.47 -5.05 15.78
N ILE A 59 -12.59 -4.35 15.99
CA ILE A 59 -12.88 -3.04 15.38
C ILE A 59 -11.84 -2.00 15.81
N ALA A 60 -11.50 -1.94 17.10
CA ALA A 60 -10.47 -1.04 17.60
C ALA A 60 -9.13 -1.28 16.89
N ARG A 61 -8.70 -2.54 16.77
CA ARG A 61 -7.45 -2.91 16.07
C ARG A 61 -7.47 -2.48 14.60
N TYR A 62 -8.59 -2.68 13.92
CA TYR A 62 -8.74 -2.26 12.52
C TYR A 62 -8.49 -0.76 12.35
N TYR A 63 -9.14 0.08 13.17
CA TYR A 63 -8.94 1.53 13.10
C TYR A 63 -7.54 1.97 13.51
N SER A 64 -6.93 1.35 14.53
CA SER A 64 -5.53 1.61 14.88
C SER A 64 -4.57 1.30 13.73
N ASN A 65 -4.77 0.18 13.03
CA ASN A 65 -3.94 -0.16 11.87
C ASN A 65 -4.11 0.85 10.73
N GLN A 66 -5.34 1.32 10.47
CA GLN A 66 -5.56 2.38 9.49
C GLN A 66 -4.92 3.70 9.91
N ALA A 67 -4.95 4.05 11.20
CA ALA A 67 -4.28 5.25 11.72
C ALA A 67 -2.76 5.20 11.44
N MET A 68 -2.12 4.05 11.67
CA MET A 68 -0.70 3.86 11.35
C MET A 68 -0.42 4.04 9.85
N ALA A 69 -1.22 3.42 8.99
CA ALA A 69 -1.06 3.56 7.54
C ALA A 69 -1.21 5.03 7.07
N MET A 70 -2.08 5.82 7.72
CA MET A 70 -2.20 7.24 7.43
C MET A 70 -0.99 8.04 7.93
N ARG A 71 -0.42 7.71 9.10
CA ARG A 71 0.85 8.33 9.56
C ARG A 71 2.01 8.06 8.61
N GLU A 72 2.10 6.84 8.07
CA GLU A 72 3.12 6.51 7.07
C GLU A 72 2.96 7.37 5.81
N LYS A 73 1.72 7.56 5.32
CA LYS A 73 1.43 8.45 4.19
C LYS A 73 1.74 9.91 4.52
N SER A 74 1.42 10.37 5.72
CA SER A 74 1.74 11.72 6.20
C SER A 74 3.26 11.96 6.14
N ASN A 75 4.05 11.05 6.73
CA ASN A 75 5.51 11.12 6.74
C ASN A 75 6.11 11.06 5.33
N ALA A 76 5.56 10.23 4.45
CA ALA A 76 5.98 10.16 3.05
C ALA A 76 5.76 11.49 2.32
N GLN A 77 4.61 12.14 2.53
CA GLN A 77 4.31 13.43 1.92
C GLN A 77 5.13 14.58 2.51
N ALA A 78 5.39 14.56 3.82
CA ALA A 78 6.31 15.51 4.46
C ALA A 78 7.74 15.38 3.90
N THR A 79 8.20 14.14 3.70
CA THR A 79 9.49 13.86 3.07
C THR A 79 9.51 14.34 1.61
N ALA A 80 8.44 14.13 0.87
CA ALA A 80 8.31 14.61 -0.51
C ALA A 80 8.33 16.15 -0.57
N ALA A 81 7.61 16.83 0.32
CA ALA A 81 7.60 18.30 0.42
C ALA A 81 9.02 18.85 0.62
N ALA A 82 9.80 18.28 1.53
CA ALA A 82 11.19 18.70 1.77
C ALA A 82 12.07 18.50 0.52
N ARG A 83 11.88 17.40 -0.22
CA ARG A 83 12.61 17.16 -1.49
C ARG A 83 12.20 18.15 -2.57
N TYR A 84 10.91 18.44 -2.70
CA TYR A 84 10.41 19.40 -3.68
C TYR A 84 10.88 20.82 -3.37
N GLU A 85 10.90 21.21 -2.11
CA GLU A 85 11.38 22.51 -1.66
C GLU A 85 12.86 22.71 -2.03
N ALA A 86 13.69 21.67 -1.86
CA ALA A 86 15.09 21.71 -2.26
C ALA A 86 15.32 21.79 -3.78
N LEU A 87 14.39 21.28 -4.59
CA LEU A 87 14.53 21.23 -6.06
C LEU A 87 13.89 22.41 -6.77
N PHE A 88 12.77 22.90 -6.25
CA PHE A 88 11.88 23.84 -6.93
C PHE A 88 11.64 25.14 -6.13
N GLY A 89 12.12 25.21 -4.89
CA GLY A 89 11.85 26.32 -3.97
C GLY A 89 10.55 26.16 -3.19
N ALA A 90 10.43 26.91 -2.09
CA ALA A 90 9.33 26.77 -1.12
C ALA A 90 7.95 27.16 -1.67
N GLU A 91 7.91 28.07 -2.65
CA GLU A 91 6.66 28.62 -3.22
C GLU A 91 6.08 27.76 -4.36
N ALA A 92 6.74 26.66 -4.74
CA ALA A 92 6.23 25.79 -5.79
C ALA A 92 4.94 25.07 -5.36
N ASP A 93 3.96 24.98 -6.26
CA ASP A 93 2.67 24.30 -6.00
C ASP A 93 2.83 22.85 -5.52
N LEU A 94 3.88 22.16 -5.97
CA LEU A 94 4.19 20.80 -5.53
C LEU A 94 4.55 20.75 -4.03
N VAL A 95 5.18 21.80 -3.49
CA VAL A 95 5.51 21.91 -2.06
C VAL A 95 4.25 22.13 -1.24
N SER A 96 3.40 23.08 -1.64
CA SER A 96 2.14 23.37 -0.95
C SER A 96 1.17 22.18 -1.00
N GLY A 97 1.09 21.49 -2.14
CA GLY A 97 0.33 20.25 -2.31
C GLY A 97 0.80 19.12 -1.41
N ALA A 98 2.10 18.84 -1.37
CA ALA A 98 2.67 17.80 -0.52
C ALA A 98 2.49 18.12 0.99
N LYS A 99 2.70 19.37 1.41
CA LYS A 99 2.44 19.83 2.79
C LYS A 99 0.97 19.65 3.17
N SER A 100 0.05 19.99 2.27
CA SER A 100 -1.40 19.82 2.49
C SER A 100 -1.80 18.36 2.64
N LEU A 101 -1.26 17.47 1.80
CA LEU A 101 -1.51 16.03 1.90
C LEU A 101 -0.95 15.44 3.19
N ALA A 102 0.26 15.85 3.59
CA ALA A 102 0.84 15.43 4.86
C ALA A 102 -0.09 15.80 6.04
N HIS A 103 -0.56 17.04 6.08
CA HIS A 103 -1.49 17.50 7.11
C HIS A 103 -2.81 16.73 7.10
N TYR A 104 -3.40 16.51 5.93
CA TYR A 104 -4.63 15.73 5.77
C TYR A 104 -4.49 14.31 6.32
N TYR A 105 -3.41 13.61 5.97
CA TYR A 105 -3.18 12.25 6.44
C TYR A 105 -2.93 12.20 7.94
N GLU A 106 -2.23 13.18 8.50
CA GLU A 106 -2.04 13.26 9.96
C GLU A 106 -3.37 13.46 10.69
N GLN A 107 -4.21 14.40 10.24
CA GLN A 107 -5.53 14.62 10.83
C GLN A 107 -6.41 13.37 10.74
N THR A 108 -6.35 12.68 9.60
CA THR A 108 -7.07 11.42 9.39
C THR A 108 -6.57 10.34 10.37
N ALA A 109 -5.25 10.24 10.57
CA ALA A 109 -4.67 9.30 11.54
C ALA A 109 -5.16 9.57 12.97
N LEU A 110 -5.19 10.84 13.39
CA LEU A 110 -5.68 11.24 14.71
C LEU A 110 -7.15 10.88 14.90
N GLU A 111 -8.00 11.09 13.88
CA GLU A 111 -9.41 10.74 13.97
C GLU A 111 -9.61 9.22 14.05
N LEU A 112 -8.88 8.45 13.24
CA LEU A 112 -8.92 6.99 13.30
C LEU A 112 -8.45 6.46 14.66
N GLU A 113 -7.42 7.07 15.25
CA GLU A 113 -6.95 6.75 16.61
C GLU A 113 -8.05 7.03 17.65
N ARG A 114 -8.73 8.18 17.54
CA ARG A 114 -9.85 8.54 18.42
C ARG A 114 -10.97 7.51 18.35
N VAL A 115 -11.33 7.09 17.13
CA VAL A 115 -12.34 6.04 16.91
C VAL A 115 -11.89 4.70 17.49
N ALA A 116 -10.63 4.31 17.26
CA ALA A 116 -10.06 3.08 17.83
C ALA A 116 -10.12 3.08 19.36
N GLN A 117 -9.80 4.21 20.00
CA GLN A 117 -9.86 4.38 21.44
C GLN A 117 -11.29 4.26 21.99
N ALA A 118 -12.29 4.78 21.27
CA ALA A 118 -13.70 4.65 21.64
C ALA A 118 -14.13 3.17 21.66
N HIS A 119 -13.81 2.39 20.61
CA HIS A 119 -14.11 0.96 20.56
C HIS A 119 -13.34 0.17 21.62
N ALA A 120 -12.06 0.50 21.86
CA ALA A 120 -11.27 -0.12 22.91
C ALA A 120 -11.84 0.15 24.32
N ALA A 121 -12.42 1.33 24.55
CA ALA A 121 -13.09 1.66 25.80
C ALA A 121 -14.34 0.80 26.02
N VAL A 122 -15.19 0.64 24.99
CA VAL A 122 -16.37 -0.23 25.05
C VAL A 122 -15.97 -1.67 25.38
N ALA A 123 -14.96 -2.21 24.70
CA ALA A 123 -14.45 -3.57 24.95
C ALA A 123 -13.93 -3.78 26.39
N ARG A 124 -13.36 -2.74 27.02
CA ARG A 124 -12.92 -2.79 28.42
C ARG A 124 -14.11 -2.79 29.38
N SER A 125 -15.11 -1.96 29.11
CA SER A 125 -16.31 -1.85 29.96
C SER A 125 -17.14 -3.13 29.97
N THR A 126 -17.24 -3.87 28.86
CA THR A 126 -17.94 -5.17 28.83
C THR A 126 -17.20 -6.28 29.57
N ARG A 127 -15.87 -6.19 29.70
CA ARG A 127 -15.05 -7.18 30.44
C ARG A 127 -15.13 -7.03 31.96
N THR A 128 -15.45 -5.83 32.45
CA THR A 128 -15.66 -5.58 33.88
C THR A 128 -17.16 -5.57 34.15
N PRO A 129 -17.80 -6.73 34.45
CA PRO A 129 -19.18 -6.70 34.90
C PRO A 129 -19.23 -5.84 36.16
N ALA A 130 -20.17 -4.90 36.22
CA ALA A 130 -20.46 -4.18 37.44
C ALA A 130 -20.71 -5.22 38.54
N ALA A 131 -19.84 -5.26 39.56
CA ALA A 131 -20.13 -6.02 40.75
C ALA A 131 -21.40 -5.41 41.34
N VAL A 132 -22.52 -6.12 41.17
CA VAL A 132 -23.80 -5.74 41.75
C VAL A 132 -23.71 -6.08 43.25
N PRO A 133 -23.86 -5.09 44.16
CA PRO A 133 -23.91 -5.36 45.60
C PRO A 133 -25.18 -6.12 46.02
#